data_AF-A0A6G3YW02-F1
#
_entry.id   AF-A0A6G3YW02-F1
#
_cell.length_a   1.000
_cell.length_b   1.000
_cell.length_c   1.000
_cell.angle_alpha   90.00
_cell.angle_beta   90.00
_cell.angle_gamma   90.00
#
_symmetry.space_group_name_H-M   'P 1'
#
loop_
_entity.id
_entity.type
_entity.pdbx_description
1 polymer ?
#
loop_
_entity_poly.entity_id
_entity_poly.type
_entity_poly.pdbx_seq_one_letter_code
_entity_poly.pdbx_strand_id
1 'polypeptide(L)'
;MVAQSPRHPQFASPAKSLIAGGVIIVAALVLVDFQNMKSWLSRSQSAPTINACEEIVQTEATLSREQLAQLLIIPERDSKARVRQIVAEPYCTLASLTVRSGVNAEREAYPLEFDPKTQLVILYENDEYAGYRFNFE
;
A
#
# COMPACT_ATOMS: atom_id res chain seq x y z
N MET A 1 -57.88 61.76 -31.86
CA MET A 1 -57.36 60.94 -32.97
C MET A 1 -55.91 61.33 -33.19
N VAL A 2 -54.96 60.37 -33.10
CA VAL A 2 -53.65 60.32 -33.81
C VAL A 2 -52.64 61.45 -33.45
N ALA A 3 -51.34 61.30 -33.19
CA ALA A 3 -50.36 60.21 -33.20
C ALA A 3 -49.17 60.59 -32.28
N GLN A 4 -48.50 59.57 -31.76
CA GLN A 4 -47.13 59.55 -31.21
C GLN A 4 -46.12 59.78 -32.38
N SER A 5 -44.84 60.12 -32.26
CA SER A 5 -43.82 59.98 -31.22
C SER A 5 -42.56 60.74 -31.66
N PRO A 6 -41.68 61.17 -30.74
CA PRO A 6 -40.25 61.21 -31.05
C PRO A 6 -39.39 60.54 -29.98
N ARG A 7 -38.12 60.30 -30.34
CA ARG A 7 -36.89 60.06 -29.54
C ARG A 7 -36.32 58.63 -29.55
N HIS A 8 -35.14 58.52 -30.15
CA HIS A 8 -34.05 57.59 -29.76
C HIS A 8 -33.56 57.93 -28.33
N PRO A 9 -32.61 57.19 -27.72
CA PRO A 9 -32.14 55.80 -27.86
C PRO A 9 -32.27 55.05 -26.50
N GLN A 10 -31.87 53.78 -26.43
CA GLN A 10 -31.13 53.18 -25.30
C GLN A 10 -31.08 51.65 -25.47
N PHE A 11 -29.93 51.14 -25.91
CA PHE A 11 -29.60 49.74 -25.72
C PHE A 11 -29.24 49.54 -24.24
N ALA A 12 -30.17 48.97 -23.48
CA ALA A 12 -29.91 48.45 -22.15
C ALA A 12 -29.63 46.95 -22.26
N SER A 13 -28.40 46.54 -21.99
CA SER A 13 -28.09 45.13 -21.69
C SER A 13 -28.69 44.74 -20.33
N PRO A 14 -29.17 43.49 -20.22
CA PRO A 14 -28.94 42.76 -18.99
C PRO A 14 -28.38 41.37 -19.30
N ALA A 15 -27.07 41.24 -19.08
CA ALA A 15 -26.48 39.95 -18.73
C ALA A 15 -27.12 39.48 -17.42
N LYS A 16 -27.72 38.29 -17.40
CA LYS A 16 -27.97 37.41 -16.23
C LYS A 16 -28.92 36.29 -16.63
N SER A 17 -28.41 35.20 -17.20
CA SER A 17 -29.09 33.90 -17.10
C SER A 17 -28.22 32.73 -17.56
N LEU A 18 -26.98 32.61 -17.07
CA LEU A 18 -26.17 31.39 -17.32
C LEU A 18 -25.24 31.09 -16.13
N ILE A 19 -25.75 31.19 -14.90
CA ILE A 19 -25.00 30.73 -13.70
C ILE A 19 -25.98 29.96 -12.81
N ALA A 20 -26.46 28.81 -13.28
CA ALA A 20 -27.22 27.88 -12.44
C ALA A 20 -27.01 26.40 -12.80
N GLY A 21 -26.39 26.08 -13.94
CA GLY A 21 -26.12 24.69 -14.33
C GLY A 21 -24.71 24.17 -14.01
N GLY A 22 -23.70 25.05 -13.89
CA GLY A 22 -22.30 24.63 -13.80
C GLY A 22 -21.85 24.06 -12.45
N VAL A 23 -22.47 24.49 -11.35
CA VAL A 23 -22.01 24.14 -9.99
C VAL A 23 -22.24 22.67 -9.66
N ILE A 24 -23.33 22.07 -10.15
CA ILE A 24 -23.65 20.65 -9.88
C ILE A 24 -22.67 19.72 -10.60
N ILE A 25 -22.23 20.07 -11.82
CA ILE A 25 -21.30 19.25 -12.60
C ILE A 25 -19.91 19.27 -11.98
N VAL A 26 -19.43 20.43 -11.53
CA VAL A 26 -18.13 20.55 -10.85
C VAL A 26 -18.13 19.79 -9.52
N ALA A 27 -19.21 19.89 -8.73
CA ALA A 27 -19.33 19.13 -7.49
C ALA A 27 -19.33 17.60 -7.73
N ALA A 28 -20.01 17.13 -8.78
CA ALA A 28 -20.03 15.71 -9.14
C ALA A 28 -18.65 15.20 -9.60
N LEU A 29 -17.90 15.97 -10.38
CA LEU A 29 -16.56 15.60 -10.83
C LEU A 29 -15.56 15.55 -9.66
N VAL A 30 -15.63 16.49 -8.72
CA VAL A 30 -14.77 16.50 -7.52
C VAL A 30 -15.03 15.29 -6.62
N LEU A 31 -16.29 14.81 -6.52
CA LEU A 31 -16.62 13.63 -5.72
C LEU A 31 -16.07 12.32 -6.33
N VAL A 32 -16.01 12.23 -7.67
CA VAL A 32 -15.37 11.10 -8.35
C VAL A 32 -13.85 11.13 -8.12
N ASP A 33 -13.25 12.30 -8.13
CA ASP A 33 -11.81 12.48 -7.89
C ASP A 33 -11.42 12.13 -6.44
N PHE A 34 -12.29 12.44 -5.47
CA PHE A 34 -12.06 12.12 -4.05
C PHE A 34 -12.00 10.61 -3.77
N GLN A 35 -12.79 9.79 -4.48
CA GLN A 35 -12.74 8.33 -4.36
C GLN A 35 -11.41 7.77 -4.90
N ASN A 36 -10.93 8.34 -6.02
CA ASN A 36 -9.67 7.94 -6.63
C ASN A 36 -8.47 8.37 -5.78
N MET A 37 -8.50 9.57 -5.21
CA MET A 37 -7.49 10.09 -4.30
C MET A 37 -7.39 9.28 -2.99
N LYS A 38 -8.52 8.79 -2.45
CA LYS A 38 -8.52 7.90 -1.29
C LYS A 38 -7.83 6.56 -1.57
N SER A 39 -7.98 6.02 -2.79
CA SER A 39 -7.27 4.80 -3.20
C SER A 39 -5.76 5.03 -3.34
N TRP A 40 -5.35 6.23 -3.74
CA TRP A 40 -3.94 6.62 -3.87
C TRP A 40 -3.28 6.87 -2.51
N LEU A 41 -3.99 7.51 -1.58
CA LEU A 41 -3.54 7.74 -0.19
C LEU A 41 -3.48 6.44 0.63
N SER A 42 -4.38 5.48 0.39
CA SER A 42 -4.34 4.16 1.03
C SER A 42 -3.18 3.28 0.56
N ARG A 43 -2.55 3.60 -0.59
CA ARG A 43 -1.42 2.83 -1.13
C ARG A 43 -0.08 3.18 -0.47
N SER A 44 -0.03 4.25 0.34
CA SER A 44 1.20 4.75 0.98
C SER A 44 1.41 4.32 2.44
N GLN A 45 0.50 3.57 3.06
CA GLN A 45 0.67 3.16 4.46
C GLN A 45 -0.02 1.84 4.74
N SER A 46 0.74 0.76 4.64
CA SER A 46 0.47 -0.45 5.39
C SER A 46 1.82 -1.02 5.78
N ALA A 47 2.32 -0.60 6.94
CA ALA A 47 3.21 -1.48 7.68
C ALA A 47 2.41 -2.78 7.86
N PRO A 48 2.89 -3.93 7.36
CA PRO A 48 2.16 -5.18 7.46
C PRO A 48 1.97 -5.47 8.95
N THR A 49 0.74 -5.37 9.43
CA THR A 49 0.35 -5.83 10.75
C THR A 49 0.64 -7.33 10.84
N ILE A 50 1.00 -7.82 12.03
CA ILE A 50 1.33 -9.23 12.35
C ILE A 50 0.24 -10.24 11.91
N ASN A 51 -0.98 -9.76 11.60
CA ASN A 51 -2.10 -10.53 11.03
C ASN A 51 -2.18 -10.55 9.48
N ALA A 52 -1.13 -10.16 8.76
CA ALA A 52 -1.14 -10.04 7.29
C ALA A 52 -0.58 -11.26 6.55
N CYS A 53 -0.80 -12.47 7.08
CA CYS A 53 -0.43 -13.69 6.37
C CYS A 53 -1.29 -13.84 5.11
N GLU A 54 -0.65 -14.07 3.97
CA GLU A 54 -1.33 -14.46 2.73
C GLU A 54 -1.66 -15.95 2.77
N GLU A 55 -0.71 -16.77 3.20
CA GLU A 55 -0.88 -18.22 3.36
C GLU A 55 -0.14 -18.72 4.60
N ILE A 56 -0.85 -19.49 5.45
CA ILE A 56 -0.25 -20.18 6.59
C ILE A 56 0.46 -21.44 6.10
N VAL A 57 1.74 -21.58 6.43
CA VAL A 57 2.57 -22.73 6.03
C VAL A 57 2.68 -23.74 7.16
N GLN A 58 3.03 -23.29 8.37
CA GLN A 58 3.17 -24.16 9.55
C GLN A 58 2.80 -23.43 10.84
N THR A 59 1.74 -23.88 11.52
CA THR A 59 1.17 -23.15 12.68
C THR A 59 2.10 -23.07 13.88
N GLU A 60 2.96 -24.07 14.08
CA GLU A 60 3.88 -24.16 15.22
C GLU A 60 5.28 -23.63 14.92
N ALA A 61 5.50 -23.08 13.71
CA ALA A 61 6.81 -22.57 13.35
C ALA A 61 7.14 -21.31 14.16
N THR A 62 8.24 -21.39 14.89
CA THR A 62 8.80 -20.29 15.68
C THR A 62 10.31 -20.24 15.49
N LEU A 63 10.90 -19.07 15.70
CA LEU A 63 12.34 -18.85 15.58
C LEU A 63 12.97 -18.71 16.97
N SER A 64 13.88 -19.63 17.30
CA SER A 64 14.63 -19.60 18.55
C SER A 64 15.71 -18.49 18.55
N ARG A 65 16.27 -18.18 19.72
CA ARG A 65 17.40 -17.22 19.83
C ARG A 65 18.62 -17.71 19.07
N GLU A 66 18.90 -19.00 19.13
CA GLU A 66 20.05 -19.65 18.50
C GLU A 66 19.91 -19.63 16.98
N GLN A 67 18.72 -19.93 16.45
CA GLN A 67 18.45 -19.84 15.01
C GLN A 67 18.56 -18.41 14.52
N LEU A 68 18.00 -17.44 15.26
CA LEU A 68 18.15 -16.02 14.94
C LEU A 68 19.64 -15.63 14.90
N ALA A 69 20.42 -15.97 15.92
CA ALA A 69 21.84 -15.64 15.96
C ALA A 69 22.63 -16.25 14.79
N GLN A 70 22.29 -17.47 14.36
CA GLN A 70 22.88 -18.11 13.18
C GLN A 70 22.45 -17.46 11.87
N LEU A 71 21.20 -16.99 11.78
CA LEU A 71 20.72 -16.25 10.62
C LEU A 71 21.45 -14.91 10.46
N LEU A 72 21.75 -14.22 11.56
CA LEU A 72 22.39 -12.90 11.55
C LEU A 72 23.81 -12.90 10.95
N ILE A 73 24.44 -14.06 10.80
CA ILE A 73 25.76 -14.22 10.17
C ILE A 73 25.68 -14.70 8.71
N ILE A 74 24.48 -14.94 8.17
CA ILE A 74 24.30 -15.29 6.76
C ILE A 74 24.49 -14.01 5.93
N PRO A 75 25.44 -13.98 4.97
CA PRO A 75 25.58 -12.85 4.07
C PRO A 75 24.37 -12.77 3.14
N GLU A 76 23.97 -11.55 2.78
CA GLU A 76 23.04 -11.32 1.68
C GLU A 76 23.51 -12.05 0.42
N ARG A 77 22.55 -12.42 -0.43
CA ARG A 77 22.71 -13.19 -1.67
C ARG A 77 23.00 -14.67 -1.52
N ASP A 78 23.12 -15.19 -0.30
CA ASP A 78 23.12 -16.63 -0.08
C ASP A 78 21.78 -17.26 -0.49
N SER A 79 21.77 -18.56 -0.77
CA SER A 79 20.55 -19.22 -1.23
C SER A 79 19.48 -19.29 -0.13
N LYS A 80 18.21 -19.16 -0.55
CA LYS A 80 17.04 -19.43 0.28
C LYS A 80 17.15 -20.78 0.98
N ALA A 81 17.61 -21.81 0.27
CA ALA A 81 17.85 -23.14 0.83
C ALA A 81 18.82 -23.13 2.02
N ARG A 82 19.91 -22.35 1.97
CA ARG A 82 20.85 -22.22 3.09
C ARG A 82 20.19 -21.54 4.30
N VAL A 83 19.38 -20.50 4.07
CA VAL A 83 18.60 -19.87 5.14
C VAL A 83 17.64 -20.89 5.77
N ARG A 84 16.91 -21.65 4.95
CA ARG A 84 15.93 -22.66 5.40
C ARG A 84 16.55 -23.81 6.19
N GLN A 85 17.85 -24.11 6.01
CA GLN A 85 18.55 -25.07 6.87
C GLN A 85 18.66 -24.59 8.33
N ILE A 86 18.63 -23.28 8.56
CA ILE A 86 18.74 -22.68 9.90
C ILE A 86 17.35 -22.42 10.49
N VAL A 87 16.46 -21.81 9.71
CA VAL A 87 15.16 -21.32 10.21
C VAL A 87 13.99 -22.28 9.99
N ALA A 88 14.18 -23.37 9.24
CA ALA A 88 13.13 -24.31 8.83
C ALA A 88 11.97 -23.62 8.06
N GLU A 89 10.79 -24.27 7.98
CA GLU A 89 9.60 -23.70 7.34
C GLU A 89 9.04 -22.49 8.11
N PRO A 90 8.39 -21.50 7.46
CA PRO A 90 7.94 -20.31 8.15
C PRO A 90 6.60 -20.56 8.80
N TYR A 91 6.17 -19.63 9.64
CA TYR A 91 4.77 -19.64 10.09
C TYR A 91 3.84 -19.38 8.92
N CYS A 92 4.13 -18.33 8.15
CA CYS A 92 3.33 -17.95 7.00
C CYS A 92 4.15 -17.19 5.95
N THR A 93 3.62 -17.15 4.74
CA THR A 93 4.07 -16.21 3.71
C THR A 93 3.26 -14.92 3.81
N LEU A 94 3.91 -13.81 3.44
CA LEU A 94 3.28 -12.49 3.36
C LEU A 94 3.16 -12.08 1.90
N ALA A 95 2.23 -11.16 1.64
CA ALA A 95 2.10 -10.51 0.35
C ALA A 95 3.47 -10.03 -0.18
N SER A 96 3.79 -10.51 -1.38
CA SER A 96 5.01 -10.14 -2.07
C SER A 96 5.09 -8.64 -2.35
N LEU A 97 6.32 -8.10 -2.37
CA LEU A 97 6.55 -6.66 -2.57
C LEU A 97 7.45 -6.44 -3.78
N THR A 98 7.17 -5.40 -4.56
CA THR A 98 8.09 -4.91 -5.58
C THR A 98 9.03 -3.87 -4.94
N VAL A 99 10.25 -4.28 -4.60
CA VAL A 99 11.23 -3.43 -3.88
C VAL A 99 11.91 -2.42 -4.82
N ARG A 100 12.07 -2.80 -6.09
CA ARG A 100 12.69 -2.03 -7.17
C ARG A 100 12.05 -2.43 -8.50
N SER A 101 12.14 -1.57 -9.52
CA SER A 101 11.50 -1.74 -10.83
C SER A 101 11.70 -3.16 -11.41
N GLY A 102 10.70 -4.02 -11.22
CA GLY A 102 10.64 -5.36 -11.80
C GLY A 102 11.15 -6.52 -10.93
N VAL A 103 11.63 -6.30 -9.70
CA VAL A 103 12.03 -7.42 -8.81
C VAL A 103 10.95 -7.65 -7.76
N ASN A 104 10.33 -8.84 -7.83
CA ASN A 104 9.38 -9.31 -6.85
C ASN A 104 10.15 -9.97 -5.69
N ALA A 105 9.90 -9.51 -4.47
CA ALA A 105 10.46 -10.06 -3.25
C ALA A 105 9.42 -10.94 -2.53
N GLU A 106 9.79 -12.19 -2.31
CA GLU A 106 9.08 -13.13 -1.45
C GLU A 106 9.35 -12.81 0.02
N ARG A 107 8.36 -13.08 0.86
CA ARG A 107 8.39 -12.66 2.27
C ARG A 107 7.84 -13.74 3.16
N GLU A 108 8.61 -14.09 4.18
CA GLU A 108 8.29 -15.15 5.11
C GLU A 108 8.35 -14.61 6.53
N ALA A 109 7.33 -14.94 7.34
CA ALA A 109 7.23 -14.49 8.73
C ALA A 109 7.51 -15.63 9.70
N TYR A 110 8.32 -15.32 10.72
CA TYR A 110 8.69 -16.23 11.79
C TYR A 110 8.47 -15.53 13.14
N PRO A 111 7.43 -15.91 13.90
CA PRO A 111 7.27 -15.47 15.28
C PRO A 111 8.50 -15.83 16.11
N LEU A 112 8.99 -14.91 16.93
CA LEU A 112 10.09 -15.20 17.83
C LEU A 112 9.58 -16.05 19.00
N GLU A 113 10.21 -17.19 19.25
CA GLU A 113 9.82 -18.10 20.33
C GLU A 113 9.82 -17.39 21.70
N PHE A 114 10.78 -16.48 21.90
CA PHE A 114 11.01 -15.76 23.14
C PHE A 114 10.27 -14.41 23.24
N ASP A 115 9.61 -13.99 22.17
CA ASP A 115 8.74 -12.81 22.13
C ASP A 115 7.69 -12.98 21.02
N PRO A 116 6.60 -13.72 21.28
CA PRO A 116 5.63 -14.09 20.24
C PRO A 116 4.89 -12.90 19.59
N LYS A 117 5.01 -11.70 20.18
CA LYS A 117 4.46 -10.44 19.63
C LYS A 117 5.42 -9.78 18.63
N THR A 118 6.62 -10.31 18.46
CA THR A 118 7.59 -9.86 17.49
C THR A 118 7.81 -10.96 16.46
N GLN A 119 7.81 -10.58 15.19
CA GLN A 119 8.13 -11.48 14.09
C GLN A 119 9.41 -11.04 13.39
N LEU A 120 10.22 -12.01 13.00
CA LEU A 120 11.23 -11.79 11.98
C LEU A 120 10.61 -12.01 10.60
N VAL A 121 10.71 -11.02 9.73
CA VAL A 121 10.32 -11.15 8.33
C VAL A 121 11.57 -11.26 7.48
N ILE A 122 11.75 -12.40 6.81
CA ILE A 122 12.86 -12.66 5.89
C ILE A 122 12.40 -12.32 4.47
N LEU A 123 13.27 -11.65 3.71
CA LEU A 123 13.03 -11.29 2.31
C LEU A 123 13.91 -12.15 1.40
N TYR A 124 13.33 -12.61 0.30
CA TYR A 124 14.06 -13.30 -0.77
C TYR A 124 13.78 -12.67 -2.12
N GLU A 125 14.81 -12.60 -2.96
CA GLU A 125 14.71 -12.17 -4.36
C GLU A 125 15.40 -13.22 -5.24
N ASN A 126 14.70 -13.79 -6.22
CA ASN A 126 15.24 -14.83 -7.12
C ASN A 126 15.89 -16.02 -6.36
N ASP A 127 15.21 -16.54 -5.34
CA ASP A 127 15.73 -17.60 -4.45
C ASP A 127 17.02 -17.24 -3.68
N GLU A 128 17.39 -15.96 -3.63
CA GLU A 128 18.50 -15.44 -2.83
C GLU A 128 17.98 -14.66 -1.61
N TYR A 129 18.65 -14.81 -0.48
CA TYR A 129 18.41 -14.05 0.74
C TYR A 129 18.72 -12.58 0.53
N ALA A 130 17.72 -11.72 0.70
CA ALA A 130 17.82 -10.28 0.47
C ALA A 130 17.85 -9.46 1.76
N GLY A 131 17.75 -10.11 2.93
CA GLY A 131 17.78 -9.46 4.24
C GLY A 131 16.59 -9.83 5.13
N TYR A 132 16.49 -9.18 6.28
CA TYR A 132 15.37 -9.32 7.20
C TYR A 132 14.96 -7.98 7.81
N ARG A 133 13.79 -7.97 8.43
CA ARG A 133 13.36 -6.91 9.34
C ARG A 133 12.58 -7.51 10.50
N PHE A 134 12.66 -6.86 11.65
CA PHE A 134 11.70 -7.11 12.72
C PHE A 134 10.38 -6.40 12.40
N ASN A 135 9.29 -7.09 12.71
CA ASN A 135 7.96 -6.53 12.74
C ASN A 135 7.46 -6.57 14.17
N PHE A 136 7.16 -5.40 14.71
CA PHE A 136 6.65 -5.21 16.06
C PHE A 136 5.17 -4.89 15.97
N GLU A 137 4.37 -5.42 16.90
CA GLU A 137 2.98 -5.01 17.13
C GLU A 137 2.87 -3.78 18.03
#